data_AF-A0A420D841-F1
#
_entry.id   AF-A0A420D841-F1
#
_cell.length_a   1.000
_cell.length_b   1.000
_cell.length_c   1.000
_cell.angle_alpha   90.00
_cell.angle_beta   90.00
_cell.angle_gamma   90.00
#
_symmetry.space_group_name_H-M   'P 1'
#
loop_
_entity.id
_entity.type
_entity.pdbx_description
1 polymer ?
#
loop_
_entity_poly.entity_id
_entity_poly.type
_entity_poly.pdbx_seq_one_letter_code
_entity_poly.pdbx_strand_id
1 'polypeptide(L)'
;MKKLVYIFFIFSAFSKLLSQATVPIPCAAGKAYVVMQNITGVNGISGFYSIDASSGAVSLIKNPIIPSSTGITGRRINCIGYNKLDGYIYGYRTNSNQIIRIDANGNYDLITVTGLSAGTVGPATAGDVFNNELYIFRNSNAQIYKINLATLAVTVITFTTPSLITDFQINDFAFAADGNIYGITQIGSARKVFKINLTTNALQFLGDAIGTQINSEADNSWGTAFIDSADNLYVGNNGSRNAYKFQYNPVTASYSMNASLFTTASDAGQVLADGASCALTLPPNPKDDTGCIADPTLSQNITINVLNNDVPGTRAINPASVRLINPSTMTPATSVTIPGQGTFTVNTTTGVVTFSSLTTFTQPVTIQYTVADTAGDVSAPSTITVSICYCTKTPATGTPNAYTPVGITLQQKQDSWPQNIPNGFIALESKQKGFVITRVNHVSTTPQTTDSITDPKEGMIVYDIQDKCVKLFNGTRWKCINRSCNQ
;
A
#
# COMPACT_ATOMS: atom_id res chain seq x y z
N MET A 1 -49.06 49.32 7.12
CA MET A 1 -49.35 47.90 6.79
C MET A 1 -48.76 47.55 5.43
N LYS A 2 -47.58 46.92 5.40
CA LYS A 2 -47.09 46.12 4.26
C LYS A 2 -46.30 44.96 4.85
N LYS A 3 -46.87 43.75 4.81
CA LYS A 3 -46.18 42.51 5.21
C LYS A 3 -45.24 42.13 4.07
N LEU A 4 -43.94 42.06 4.36
CA LEU A 4 -42.96 41.48 3.46
C LEU A 4 -42.93 39.96 3.72
N VAL A 5 -43.35 39.18 2.73
CA VAL A 5 -43.27 37.72 2.75
C VAL A 5 -41.92 37.32 2.17
N TYR A 6 -41.05 36.73 2.99
CA TYR A 6 -39.81 36.10 2.51
C TYR A 6 -40.14 34.67 2.08
N ILE A 7 -40.15 34.43 0.77
CA ILE A 7 -40.19 33.08 0.20
C ILE A 7 -38.74 32.60 0.07
N PHE A 8 -38.34 31.65 0.91
CA PHE A 8 -37.10 30.90 0.73
C PHE A 8 -37.32 29.84 -0.36
N PHE A 9 -36.72 30.05 -1.53
CA PHE A 9 -36.54 28.96 -2.49
C PHE A 9 -35.35 28.11 -2.05
N ILE A 10 -35.63 26.95 -1.46
CA ILE A 10 -34.62 25.89 -1.32
C ILE A 10 -34.51 25.23 -2.71
N PHE A 11 -33.47 25.60 -3.47
CA PHE A 11 -33.02 24.79 -4.60
C PHE A 11 -32.41 23.51 -4.03
N SER A 12 -33.21 22.44 -3.90
CA SER A 12 -32.65 21.09 -3.79
C SER A 12 -32.12 20.69 -5.16
N ALA A 13 -30.88 21.06 -5.46
CA ALA A 13 -30.15 20.42 -6.53
C ALA A 13 -29.97 18.95 -6.12
N PHE A 14 -30.87 18.07 -6.58
CA PHE A 14 -30.59 16.65 -6.66
C PHE A 14 -29.47 16.49 -7.69
N SER A 15 -28.22 16.65 -7.27
CA SER A 15 -27.11 16.06 -7.99
C SER A 15 -27.36 14.56 -7.95
N LYS A 16 -27.84 13.99 -9.07
CA LYS A 16 -27.78 12.55 -9.32
C LYS A 16 -26.35 12.13 -9.01
N LEU A 17 -26.13 11.47 -7.86
CA LEU A 17 -24.86 10.82 -7.63
C LEU A 17 -24.68 9.82 -8.77
N LEU A 18 -23.74 10.10 -9.66
CA LEU A 18 -23.20 9.07 -10.52
C LEU A 18 -22.66 7.97 -9.60
N SER A 19 -22.90 6.71 -9.98
CA SER A 19 -22.25 5.57 -9.33
C SER A 19 -20.76 5.86 -9.26
N GLN A 20 -20.14 5.72 -8.07
CA GLN A 20 -18.71 5.88 -7.85
C GLN A 20 -18.15 4.56 -7.33
N ALA A 21 -16.99 4.15 -7.81
CA ALA A 21 -16.31 2.97 -7.30
C ALA A 21 -15.70 3.29 -5.92
N THR A 22 -16.23 2.67 -4.86
CA THR A 22 -15.79 2.96 -3.48
C THR A 22 -15.47 1.72 -2.66
N VAL A 23 -15.83 0.53 -3.14
CA VAL A 23 -15.65 -0.72 -2.40
C VAL A 23 -14.61 -1.60 -3.10
N PRO A 24 -13.35 -1.62 -2.65
CA PRO A 24 -12.34 -2.50 -3.20
C PRO A 24 -12.81 -3.96 -3.19
N ILE A 25 -12.48 -4.66 -4.28
CA ILE A 25 -12.62 -6.10 -4.41
C ILE A 25 -11.51 -6.74 -3.56
N PRO A 26 -11.84 -7.53 -2.52
CA PRO A 26 -10.81 -8.25 -1.78
C PRO A 26 -10.19 -9.33 -2.67
N CYS A 27 -8.87 -9.47 -2.58
CA CYS A 27 -8.12 -10.55 -3.23
C CYS A 27 -8.37 -11.88 -2.50
N ALA A 28 -9.54 -12.47 -2.69
CA ALA A 28 -9.86 -13.78 -2.15
C ALA A 28 -9.29 -14.87 -3.07
N ALA A 29 -8.54 -15.82 -2.51
CA ALA A 29 -8.13 -17.02 -3.23
C ALA A 29 -9.39 -17.73 -3.76
N GLY A 30 -9.38 -18.07 -5.06
CA GLY A 30 -10.47 -18.82 -5.67
C GLY A 30 -11.55 -17.98 -6.39
N LYS A 31 -11.35 -16.69 -6.62
CA LYS A 31 -12.24 -15.89 -7.49
C LYS A 31 -11.50 -15.25 -8.66
N ALA A 32 -12.07 -15.40 -9.84
CA ALA A 32 -11.82 -14.56 -11.00
C ALA A 32 -13.06 -13.70 -11.27
N TYR A 33 -12.89 -12.69 -12.10
CA TYR A 33 -13.93 -11.77 -12.51
C TYR A 33 -13.92 -11.68 -14.02
N VAL A 34 -15.10 -11.56 -14.61
CA VAL A 34 -15.23 -11.49 -16.06
C VAL A 34 -16.25 -10.43 -16.42
N VAL A 35 -15.99 -9.78 -17.55
CA VAL A 35 -17.04 -9.05 -18.26
C VAL A 35 -17.62 -9.95 -19.33
N MET A 36 -18.93 -9.89 -19.49
CA MET A 36 -19.65 -10.66 -20.50
C MET A 36 -20.51 -9.72 -21.34
N GLN A 37 -20.61 -10.02 -22.63
CA GLN A 37 -21.39 -9.24 -23.59
C GLN A 37 -22.70 -9.95 -23.98
N ASN A 38 -23.67 -9.15 -24.46
CA ASN A 38 -24.90 -9.58 -25.16
C ASN A 38 -26.07 -10.15 -24.32
N ILE A 39 -26.27 -9.64 -23.11
CA ILE A 39 -27.25 -10.23 -22.16
C ILE A 39 -28.63 -9.56 -22.24
N THR A 40 -28.76 -8.49 -23.04
CA THR A 40 -30.04 -7.81 -23.34
C THR A 40 -30.46 -7.95 -24.81
N GLY A 41 -29.78 -8.80 -25.59
CA GLY A 41 -29.96 -8.92 -27.04
C GLY A 41 -29.32 -7.78 -27.86
N VAL A 42 -28.51 -6.92 -27.22
CA VAL A 42 -27.78 -5.82 -27.86
C VAL A 42 -26.28 -6.05 -27.71
N ASN A 43 -25.59 -6.22 -28.84
CA ASN A 43 -24.13 -6.28 -28.91
C ASN A 43 -23.51 -4.97 -28.39
N GLY A 44 -22.44 -5.08 -27.59
CA GLY A 44 -21.67 -3.93 -27.11
C GLY A 44 -22.11 -3.33 -25.75
N ILE A 45 -22.82 -4.09 -24.92
CA ILE A 45 -23.10 -3.74 -23.52
C ILE A 45 -22.53 -4.82 -22.61
N SER A 46 -21.70 -4.41 -21.64
CA SER A 46 -21.04 -5.34 -20.71
C SER A 46 -21.78 -5.47 -19.37
N GLY A 47 -21.93 -6.70 -18.90
CA GLY A 47 -22.23 -7.03 -17.50
C GLY A 47 -20.96 -7.51 -16.77
N PHE A 48 -21.00 -7.49 -15.44
CA PHE A 48 -19.89 -7.85 -14.55
C PHE A 48 -20.27 -9.05 -13.68
N TYR A 49 -19.37 -10.04 -13.63
CA TYR A 49 -19.60 -11.34 -13.04
C TYR A 49 -18.35 -11.80 -12.26
N SER A 50 -18.54 -12.69 -11.29
CA SER A 50 -17.46 -13.48 -10.68
C SER A 50 -17.52 -14.93 -11.14
N ILE A 51 -16.36 -15.56 -11.23
CA ILE A 51 -16.18 -17.00 -11.42
C ILE A 51 -15.51 -17.57 -10.17
N ASP A 52 -16.10 -18.60 -9.60
CA ASP A 52 -15.44 -19.42 -8.58
C ASP A 52 -14.41 -20.33 -9.25
N ALA A 53 -13.13 -20.16 -8.94
CA ALA A 53 -12.04 -20.88 -9.60
C ALA A 53 -11.97 -22.37 -9.23
N SER A 54 -12.68 -22.80 -8.18
CA SER A 54 -12.71 -24.20 -7.74
C SER A 54 -13.82 -25.01 -8.42
N SER A 55 -14.97 -24.38 -8.65
CA SER A 55 -16.17 -25.01 -9.20
C SER A 55 -16.50 -24.57 -10.63
N GLY A 56 -15.89 -23.48 -11.09
CA GLY A 56 -16.25 -22.84 -12.36
C GLY A 56 -17.60 -22.13 -12.34
N ALA A 57 -18.23 -21.99 -11.17
CA ALA A 57 -19.54 -21.38 -11.04
C ALA A 57 -19.50 -19.87 -11.31
N VAL A 58 -20.38 -19.40 -12.19
CA VAL A 58 -20.50 -17.99 -12.56
C VAL A 58 -21.62 -17.34 -11.74
N SER A 59 -21.35 -16.17 -11.16
CA SER A 59 -22.34 -15.37 -10.43
C SER A 59 -22.42 -13.95 -10.97
N LEU A 60 -23.63 -13.44 -11.17
CA LEU A 60 -23.89 -12.06 -11.56
C LEU A 60 -23.58 -11.11 -10.41
N ILE A 61 -22.77 -10.08 -10.68
CA ILE A 61 -22.56 -8.95 -9.77
C ILE A 61 -23.44 -7.77 -10.22
N LYS A 62 -23.30 -7.34 -11.48
CA LYS A 62 -24.05 -6.20 -12.01
C LYS A 62 -24.24 -6.27 -13.52
N ASN A 63 -25.44 -5.98 -13.99
CA ASN A 63 -25.73 -5.95 -15.41
C ASN A 63 -26.86 -4.95 -15.73
N PRO A 64 -26.64 -3.96 -16.63
CA PRO A 64 -25.35 -3.59 -17.22
C PRO A 64 -24.44 -2.88 -16.21
N ILE A 65 -23.12 -2.88 -16.45
CA ILE A 65 -22.18 -2.07 -15.64
C ILE A 65 -22.54 -0.59 -15.79
N ILE A 66 -22.63 -0.12 -17.04
CA ILE A 66 -23.05 1.24 -17.40
C ILE A 66 -24.54 1.23 -17.80
N PRO A 67 -25.44 1.82 -16.99
CA PRO A 67 -26.87 1.88 -17.31
C PRO A 67 -27.17 2.83 -18.48
N SER A 68 -28.26 2.57 -19.21
CA SER A 68 -28.72 3.45 -20.29
C SER A 68 -29.14 4.84 -19.78
N SER A 69 -29.56 4.93 -18.51
CA SER A 69 -29.96 6.18 -17.85
C SER A 69 -28.83 7.22 -17.71
N THR A 70 -27.59 6.84 -18.01
CA THR A 70 -26.43 7.75 -18.07
C THR A 70 -26.35 8.56 -19.35
N GLY A 71 -27.07 8.17 -20.42
CA GLY A 71 -26.96 8.78 -21.74
C GLY A 71 -25.72 8.36 -22.54
N ILE A 72 -24.86 7.49 -22.00
CA ILE A 72 -23.67 6.99 -22.68
C ILE A 72 -24.06 5.91 -23.70
N THR A 73 -23.64 6.08 -24.96
CA THR A 73 -23.96 5.16 -26.07
C THR A 73 -22.95 4.02 -26.23
N GLY A 74 -21.65 4.27 -26.06
CA GLY A 74 -20.59 3.26 -26.08
C GLY A 74 -20.38 2.61 -24.72
N ARG A 75 -21.04 1.49 -24.43
CA ARG A 75 -21.08 0.85 -23.11
C ARG A 75 -20.37 -0.51 -23.04
N ARG A 76 -19.50 -0.78 -24.03
CA ARG A 76 -18.67 -1.97 -24.08
C ARG A 76 -17.42 -1.76 -23.25
N ILE A 77 -17.22 -2.65 -22.28
CA ILE A 77 -16.00 -2.79 -21.48
C ILE A 77 -15.25 -4.02 -21.97
N ASN A 78 -13.95 -3.84 -22.16
CA ASN A 78 -12.98 -4.87 -22.52
C ASN A 78 -11.64 -4.56 -21.85
N CYS A 79 -10.63 -5.37 -22.10
CA CYS A 79 -9.26 -5.24 -21.62
C CYS A 79 -9.23 -5.11 -20.09
N ILE A 80 -9.90 -6.01 -19.37
CA ILE A 80 -10.04 -5.84 -17.91
C ILE A 80 -8.86 -6.46 -17.17
N GLY A 81 -8.48 -5.86 -16.04
CA GLY A 81 -7.48 -6.44 -15.17
C GLY A 81 -7.67 -5.98 -13.74
N TYR A 82 -7.24 -6.80 -12.79
CA TYR A 82 -7.34 -6.49 -11.37
C TYR A 82 -6.10 -5.72 -10.91
N ASN A 83 -6.29 -4.50 -10.39
CA ASN A 83 -5.19 -3.73 -9.81
C ASN A 83 -5.00 -4.10 -8.34
N LYS A 84 -3.82 -4.62 -8.03
CA LYS A 84 -3.49 -5.15 -6.69
C LYS A 84 -3.19 -4.07 -5.68
N LEU A 85 -2.82 -2.88 -6.15
CA LEU A 85 -2.48 -1.77 -5.28
C LEU A 85 -3.71 -1.18 -4.57
N ASP A 86 -4.85 -1.15 -5.24
CA ASP A 86 -6.08 -0.51 -4.76
C ASP A 86 -7.29 -1.44 -4.68
N GLY A 87 -7.20 -2.66 -5.23
CA GLY A 87 -8.25 -3.66 -5.21
C GLY A 87 -9.40 -3.38 -6.17
N TYR A 88 -9.21 -2.62 -7.23
CA TYR A 88 -10.26 -2.38 -8.24
C TYR A 88 -9.95 -3.12 -9.54
N ILE A 89 -10.99 -3.42 -10.31
CA ILE A 89 -10.82 -3.85 -11.70
C ILE A 89 -10.77 -2.61 -12.58
N TYR A 90 -9.73 -2.51 -13.39
CA TYR A 90 -9.64 -1.51 -14.42
C TYR A 90 -9.92 -2.14 -15.77
N GLY A 91 -10.47 -1.37 -16.69
CA GLY A 91 -10.67 -1.83 -18.06
C GLY A 91 -10.76 -0.67 -19.03
N TYR A 92 -10.87 -0.99 -20.31
CA TYR A 92 -11.04 -0.02 -21.37
C TYR A 92 -12.49 0.05 -21.82
N ARG A 93 -13.04 1.27 -21.88
CA ARG A 93 -14.31 1.50 -22.56
C ARG A 93 -14.03 1.58 -24.06
N THR A 94 -14.36 0.51 -24.78
CA THR A 94 -13.97 0.30 -26.17
C THR A 94 -14.34 1.49 -27.07
N ASN A 95 -13.45 1.84 -28.01
CA ASN A 95 -13.59 2.96 -28.93
C ASN A 95 -13.79 4.33 -28.24
N SER A 96 -13.08 4.58 -27.15
CA SER A 96 -13.16 5.86 -26.45
C SER A 96 -11.82 6.32 -25.90
N ASN A 97 -11.81 7.46 -25.20
CA ASN A 97 -10.66 7.97 -24.47
C ASN A 97 -10.78 7.70 -22.96
N GLN A 98 -11.58 6.71 -22.56
CA GLN A 98 -11.86 6.43 -21.15
C GLN A 98 -11.46 5.01 -20.76
N ILE A 99 -10.85 4.91 -19.59
CA ILE A 99 -10.79 3.66 -18.84
C ILE A 99 -11.93 3.65 -17.82
N ILE A 100 -12.31 2.47 -17.37
CA ILE A 100 -13.28 2.25 -16.30
C ILE A 100 -12.54 1.69 -15.08
N ARG A 101 -12.92 2.11 -13.88
CA ARG A 101 -12.55 1.49 -12.61
C ARG A 101 -13.82 0.90 -12.00
N ILE A 102 -13.80 -0.37 -11.59
CA ILE A 102 -14.97 -1.13 -11.13
C ILE A 102 -14.71 -1.68 -9.73
N ASP A 103 -15.69 -1.51 -8.84
CA ASP A 103 -15.66 -1.96 -7.45
C ASP A 103 -16.37 -3.30 -7.24
N ALA A 104 -16.36 -3.83 -6.01
CA ALA A 104 -16.91 -5.14 -5.65
C ALA A 104 -18.41 -5.30 -5.93
N ASN A 105 -19.16 -4.20 -6.02
CA ASN A 105 -20.59 -4.19 -6.31
C ASN A 105 -20.89 -3.84 -7.77
N GLY A 106 -19.84 -3.71 -8.61
CA GLY A 106 -19.96 -3.22 -9.98
C GLY A 106 -20.25 -1.71 -10.08
N ASN A 107 -20.11 -0.94 -8.99
CA ASN A 107 -20.05 0.52 -9.13
C ASN A 107 -18.77 0.91 -9.84
N TYR A 108 -18.80 2.03 -10.54
CA TYR A 108 -17.71 2.34 -11.45
C TYR A 108 -17.39 3.82 -11.50
N ASP A 109 -16.15 4.14 -11.85
CA ASP A 109 -15.73 5.46 -12.31
C ASP A 109 -15.30 5.39 -13.77
N LEU A 110 -15.68 6.39 -14.56
CA LEU A 110 -15.12 6.59 -15.90
C LEU A 110 -14.03 7.65 -15.83
N ILE A 111 -12.82 7.26 -16.20
CA ILE A 111 -11.63 8.10 -16.09
C ILE A 111 -11.16 8.42 -17.51
N THR A 112 -11.12 9.71 -17.83
CA THR A 112 -10.63 10.18 -19.13
C THR A 112 -9.10 10.20 -19.14
N VAL A 113 -8.49 9.54 -20.12
CA VAL A 113 -7.04 9.41 -20.26
C VAL A 113 -6.57 10.24 -21.44
N THR A 114 -5.72 11.24 -21.16
CA THR A 114 -5.13 12.08 -22.21
C THR A 114 -4.13 11.26 -23.02
N GLY A 115 -4.23 11.30 -24.35
CA GLY A 115 -3.41 10.47 -25.25
C GLY A 115 -4.02 9.11 -25.58
N LEU A 116 -5.08 8.71 -24.87
CA LEU A 116 -5.94 7.60 -25.30
C LEU A 116 -6.99 8.15 -26.29
N SER A 117 -7.12 7.57 -27.47
CA SER A 117 -8.16 7.95 -28.42
C SER A 117 -8.74 6.73 -29.14
N ALA A 118 -9.99 6.85 -29.57
CA ALA A 118 -10.64 5.84 -30.41
C ALA A 118 -9.86 5.60 -31.72
N GLY A 119 -9.20 6.63 -32.26
CA GLY A 119 -8.34 6.49 -33.44
C GLY A 119 -7.10 5.64 -33.16
N THR A 120 -6.47 5.82 -32.00
CA THR A 120 -5.18 5.20 -31.64
C THR A 120 -5.34 3.79 -31.08
N VAL A 121 -6.29 3.54 -30.18
CA VAL A 121 -6.47 2.22 -29.51
C VAL A 121 -7.65 1.44 -30.08
N GLY A 122 -8.70 2.11 -30.55
CA GLY A 122 -9.77 1.50 -31.35
C GLY A 122 -10.45 0.29 -30.68
N PRO A 123 -10.84 -0.74 -31.45
CA PRO A 123 -11.43 -1.96 -30.92
C PRO A 123 -10.33 -2.89 -30.40
N ALA A 124 -9.68 -2.49 -29.31
CA ALA A 124 -8.71 -3.33 -28.62
C ALA A 124 -9.37 -4.63 -28.16
N THR A 125 -8.64 -5.73 -28.31
CA THR A 125 -9.17 -7.08 -28.14
C THR A 125 -8.78 -7.65 -26.80
N ALA A 126 -7.57 -7.38 -26.31
CA ALA A 126 -7.02 -7.99 -25.11
C ALA A 126 -6.45 -6.93 -24.16
N GLY A 127 -6.42 -7.22 -22.86
CA GLY A 127 -5.73 -6.39 -21.91
C GLY A 127 -5.84 -6.90 -20.49
N ASP A 128 -4.91 -6.48 -19.64
CA ASP A 128 -4.86 -6.86 -18.23
C ASP A 128 -4.05 -5.80 -17.45
N VAL A 129 -4.07 -5.88 -16.12
CA VAL A 129 -3.38 -4.96 -15.23
C VAL A 129 -2.20 -5.66 -14.57
N PHE A 130 -1.04 -5.02 -14.65
CA PHE A 130 0.17 -5.46 -13.95
C PHE A 130 0.94 -4.25 -13.42
N ASN A 131 1.46 -4.34 -12.19
CA ASN A 131 2.23 -3.28 -11.55
C ASN A 131 1.59 -1.88 -11.61
N ASN A 132 0.28 -1.79 -11.31
CA ASN A 132 -0.49 -0.53 -11.34
C ASN A 132 -0.57 0.13 -12.72
N GLU A 133 -0.49 -0.69 -13.77
CA GLU A 133 -0.53 -0.24 -15.16
C GLU A 133 -1.52 -1.11 -15.94
N LEU A 134 -2.41 -0.47 -16.70
CA LEU A 134 -3.35 -1.16 -17.59
C LEU A 134 -2.68 -1.33 -18.96
N TYR A 135 -2.59 -2.57 -19.43
CA TYR A 135 -2.05 -2.94 -20.73
C TYR A 135 -3.22 -3.24 -21.67
N ILE A 136 -3.26 -2.57 -22.81
CA ILE A 136 -4.31 -2.72 -23.82
C ILE A 136 -3.67 -3.09 -25.16
N PHE A 137 -4.04 -4.22 -25.74
CA PHE A 137 -3.48 -4.67 -26.99
C PHE A 137 -4.41 -4.45 -28.18
N ARG A 138 -3.79 -4.02 -29.28
CA ARG A 138 -4.46 -3.80 -30.56
C ARG A 138 -3.83 -4.67 -31.65
N ASN A 139 -4.60 -5.63 -32.16
CA ASN A 139 -4.16 -6.54 -33.23
C ASN A 139 -3.69 -5.80 -34.48
N SER A 140 -4.40 -4.76 -34.93
CA SER A 140 -4.15 -4.13 -36.24
C SER A 140 -2.76 -3.51 -36.40
N ASN A 141 -2.07 -3.22 -35.31
CA ASN A 141 -0.72 -2.66 -35.32
C ASN A 141 0.26 -3.43 -34.41
N ALA A 142 -0.17 -4.54 -33.82
CA ALA A 142 0.61 -5.33 -32.87
C ALA A 142 1.25 -4.49 -31.73
N GLN A 143 0.50 -3.53 -31.19
CA GLN A 143 0.98 -2.65 -30.12
C GLN A 143 0.25 -2.91 -28.80
N ILE A 144 0.99 -2.78 -27.70
CA ILE A 144 0.43 -2.70 -26.36
C ILE A 144 0.51 -1.25 -25.89
N TYR A 145 -0.64 -0.66 -25.61
CA TYR A 145 -0.77 0.64 -24.95
C TYR A 145 -0.77 0.42 -23.45
N LYS A 146 0.16 1.08 -22.77
CA LYS A 146 0.40 0.93 -21.34
C LYS A 146 0.02 2.23 -20.65
N ILE A 147 -0.95 2.17 -19.76
CA ILE A 147 -1.51 3.32 -19.05
C ILE A 147 -1.15 3.18 -17.57
N ASN A 148 -0.38 4.13 -17.04
CA ASN A 148 -0.11 4.17 -15.60
C ASN A 148 -1.37 4.61 -14.85
N LEU A 149 -1.87 3.80 -13.90
CA LEU A 149 -3.15 4.08 -13.25
C LEU A 149 -3.07 5.21 -12.22
N ALA A 150 -1.87 5.57 -11.75
CA ALA A 150 -1.69 6.71 -10.85
C ALA A 150 -1.55 8.04 -11.60
N THR A 151 -0.82 8.06 -12.72
CA THR A 151 -0.50 9.30 -13.46
C THR A 151 -1.31 9.49 -14.73
N LEU A 152 -1.99 8.45 -15.21
CA LEU A 152 -2.69 8.36 -16.49
C LEU A 152 -1.79 8.58 -17.72
N ALA A 153 -0.47 8.48 -17.56
CA ALA A 153 0.46 8.56 -18.68
C ALA A 153 0.34 7.33 -19.58
N VAL A 154 0.32 7.58 -20.91
CA VAL A 154 0.24 6.53 -21.93
C VAL A 154 1.62 6.32 -22.57
N THR A 155 2.08 5.07 -22.59
CA THR A 155 3.27 4.62 -23.31
C THR A 155 2.90 3.49 -24.26
N VAL A 156 3.73 3.22 -25.27
CA VAL A 156 3.47 2.18 -26.28
C VAL A 156 4.63 1.21 -26.32
N ILE A 157 4.31 -0.08 -26.24
CA ILE A 157 5.25 -1.18 -26.44
C ILE A 157 4.99 -1.77 -27.81
N THR A 158 6.04 -1.86 -28.62
CA THR A 158 6.03 -2.63 -29.86
C THR A 158 6.86 -3.88 -29.59
N PHE A 159 6.25 -5.05 -29.75
CA PHE A 159 6.94 -6.32 -29.57
C PHE A 159 7.20 -6.97 -30.93
N THR A 160 8.28 -7.73 -30.98
CA THR A 160 8.68 -8.52 -32.15
C THR A 160 7.88 -9.81 -32.16
N THR A 161 7.33 -10.15 -33.32
CA THR A 161 6.55 -11.36 -33.53
C THR A 161 7.30 -12.35 -34.41
N PRO A 162 7.22 -13.67 -34.14
CA PRO A 162 7.87 -14.70 -34.95
C PRO A 162 7.14 -14.95 -36.28
N SER A 163 5.89 -14.45 -36.41
CA SER A 163 5.05 -14.45 -37.62
C SER A 163 4.26 -13.15 -37.68
N LEU A 164 3.68 -12.80 -38.83
CA LEU A 164 2.91 -11.56 -38.93
C LEU A 164 1.60 -11.68 -38.12
N ILE A 165 1.18 -10.60 -37.46
CA ILE A 165 -0.10 -10.57 -36.71
C ILE A 165 -1.33 -10.72 -37.64
N THR A 166 -1.15 -10.66 -38.95
CA THR A 166 -2.20 -11.03 -39.91
C THR A 166 -2.43 -12.54 -39.98
N ASP A 167 -1.44 -13.33 -39.58
CA ASP A 167 -1.48 -14.79 -39.58
C ASP A 167 -2.19 -15.32 -38.33
N PHE A 168 -2.33 -14.48 -37.30
CA PHE A 168 -2.96 -14.84 -36.03
C PHE A 168 -3.46 -13.62 -35.24
N GLN A 169 -4.58 -13.77 -34.52
CA GLN A 169 -5.06 -12.72 -33.61
C GLN A 169 -4.88 -13.12 -32.15
N ILE A 170 -4.69 -12.12 -31.29
CA ILE A 170 -4.77 -12.25 -29.83
C ILE A 170 -6.10 -11.65 -29.38
N ASN A 171 -6.97 -12.51 -28.87
CA ASN A 171 -8.32 -12.10 -28.46
C ASN A 171 -8.41 -11.76 -26.99
N ASP A 172 -7.57 -12.37 -26.16
CA ASP A 172 -7.35 -11.97 -24.78
C ASP A 172 -5.99 -12.47 -24.28
N PHE A 173 -5.54 -11.96 -23.14
CA PHE A 173 -4.36 -12.43 -22.42
C PHE A 173 -4.43 -12.14 -20.93
N ALA A 174 -3.54 -12.76 -20.15
CA ALA A 174 -3.37 -12.47 -18.73
C ALA A 174 -1.88 -12.39 -18.34
N PHE A 175 -1.57 -11.65 -17.29
CA PHE A 175 -0.25 -11.64 -16.67
C PHE A 175 -0.07 -12.81 -15.70
N ALA A 176 1.08 -13.49 -15.80
CA ALA A 176 1.51 -14.47 -14.79
C ALA A 176 2.40 -13.83 -13.72
N ALA A 177 2.71 -14.58 -12.65
CA ALA A 177 3.58 -14.11 -11.58
C ALA A 177 5.01 -13.74 -12.06
N ASP A 178 5.47 -14.32 -13.17
CA ASP A 178 6.77 -14.03 -13.77
C ASP A 178 6.82 -12.69 -14.55
N GLY A 179 5.71 -11.93 -14.56
CA GLY A 179 5.57 -10.63 -15.22
C GLY A 179 5.43 -10.71 -16.74
N ASN A 180 5.32 -11.90 -17.32
CA ASN A 180 5.07 -12.08 -18.74
C ASN A 180 3.57 -12.24 -19.02
N ILE A 181 3.20 -11.97 -20.27
CA ILE A 181 1.83 -12.10 -20.75
C ILE A 181 1.65 -13.48 -21.39
N TYR A 182 0.56 -14.15 -21.08
CA TYR A 182 0.19 -15.44 -21.63
C TYR A 182 -1.24 -15.44 -22.17
N GLY A 183 -1.48 -16.24 -23.19
CA GLY A 183 -2.81 -16.39 -23.79
C GLY A 183 -2.79 -17.44 -24.89
N ILE A 184 -3.86 -17.46 -25.69
CA ILE A 184 -4.01 -18.35 -26.83
C ILE A 184 -4.33 -17.56 -28.10
N THR A 185 -3.76 -17.97 -29.22
CA THR A 185 -4.02 -17.34 -30.52
C THR A 185 -5.32 -17.84 -31.18
N GLN A 186 -5.97 -16.95 -31.94
CA GLN A 186 -7.03 -17.29 -32.89
C GLN A 186 -6.39 -17.71 -34.23
N ILE A 187 -5.93 -18.97 -34.36
CA ILE A 187 -5.41 -19.55 -35.62
C ILE A 187 -6.09 -20.88 -35.93
N GLY A 188 -7.34 -20.85 -36.38
CA GLY A 188 -8.06 -22.08 -36.77
C GLY A 188 -7.89 -23.23 -35.75
N SER A 189 -7.79 -24.47 -36.24
CA SER A 189 -7.49 -25.64 -35.40
C SER A 189 -6.05 -25.70 -34.87
N ALA A 190 -5.15 -24.81 -35.32
CA ALA A 190 -3.73 -24.74 -34.94
C ALA A 190 -3.44 -23.58 -33.96
N ARG A 191 -4.41 -23.28 -33.08
CA ARG A 191 -4.31 -22.34 -31.96
C ARG A 191 -3.11 -22.63 -31.07
N LYS A 192 -2.34 -21.60 -30.74
CA LYS A 192 -1.09 -21.72 -29.98
C LYS A 192 -1.17 -21.00 -28.66
N VAL A 193 -0.67 -21.62 -27.60
CA VAL A 193 -0.37 -20.90 -26.37
C VAL A 193 0.85 -20.03 -26.64
N PHE A 194 0.77 -18.76 -26.28
CA PHE A 194 1.87 -17.81 -26.46
C PHE A 194 2.34 -17.21 -25.15
N LYS A 195 3.56 -16.68 -25.18
CA LYS A 195 4.17 -15.84 -24.17
C LYS A 195 4.63 -14.54 -24.83
N ILE A 196 4.39 -13.38 -24.22
CA ILE A 196 5.08 -12.14 -24.56
C ILE A 196 5.99 -11.79 -23.39
N ASN A 197 7.29 -11.74 -23.66
CA ASN A 197 8.28 -11.30 -22.70
C ASN A 197 8.45 -9.79 -22.81
N LEU A 198 8.07 -9.04 -21.76
CA LEU A 198 8.14 -7.58 -21.76
C LEU A 198 9.54 -7.02 -21.49
N THR A 199 10.47 -7.85 -21.02
CA THR A 199 11.89 -7.48 -20.88
C THR A 199 12.58 -7.48 -22.24
N THR A 200 12.28 -8.48 -23.08
CA THR A 200 12.86 -8.61 -24.42
C THR A 200 11.96 -8.07 -25.54
N ASN A 201 10.71 -7.71 -25.21
CA ASN A 201 9.65 -7.37 -26.17
C ASN A 201 9.49 -8.41 -27.28
N ALA A 202 9.50 -9.70 -26.92
CA ALA A 202 9.38 -10.80 -27.88
C ALA A 202 8.16 -11.66 -27.59
N LEU A 203 7.38 -11.94 -28.64
CA LEU A 203 6.34 -12.97 -28.61
C LEU A 203 6.95 -14.33 -28.96
N GLN A 204 6.59 -15.36 -28.20
CA GLN A 204 7.00 -16.74 -28.41
C GLN A 204 5.78 -17.65 -28.40
N PHE A 205 5.72 -18.61 -29.33
CA PHE A 205 4.76 -19.71 -29.25
C PHE A 205 5.33 -20.84 -28.39
N LEU A 206 4.56 -21.29 -27.41
CA LEU A 206 4.93 -22.36 -26.48
C LEU A 206 4.55 -23.75 -27.03
N GLY A 207 3.50 -23.81 -27.85
CA GLY A 207 3.02 -25.04 -28.48
C GLY A 207 1.57 -24.91 -28.93
N ASP A 208 1.08 -25.94 -29.60
CA ASP A 208 -0.34 -26.04 -29.97
C ASP A 208 -1.17 -26.37 -28.73
N ALA A 209 -2.28 -25.65 -28.54
CA ALA A 209 -3.25 -26.00 -27.51
C ALA A 209 -3.99 -27.28 -27.92
N ILE A 210 -3.75 -28.35 -27.18
CA ILE A 210 -4.31 -29.69 -27.42
C ILE A 210 -5.20 -30.12 -26.25
N GLY A 211 -6.05 -31.11 -26.48
CA GLY A 211 -6.96 -31.68 -25.48
C GLY A 211 -8.27 -32.11 -26.14
N THR A 212 -8.85 -33.21 -25.67
CA THR A 212 -10.01 -33.86 -26.32
C THR A 212 -11.16 -32.89 -26.63
N GLN A 213 -11.50 -32.00 -25.69
CA GLN A 213 -12.59 -31.03 -25.86
C GLN A 213 -12.16 -29.75 -26.59
N ILE A 214 -10.95 -29.23 -26.34
CA ILE A 214 -10.48 -28.01 -27.02
C ILE A 214 -10.18 -28.26 -28.50
N ASN A 215 -9.82 -29.48 -28.89
CA ASN A 215 -9.67 -29.87 -30.29
C ASN A 215 -10.99 -29.91 -31.05
N SER A 216 -12.13 -30.14 -30.36
CA SER A 216 -13.46 -30.13 -30.99
C SER A 216 -14.06 -28.73 -31.14
N GLU A 217 -13.41 -27.68 -30.64
CA GLU A 217 -13.88 -26.30 -30.76
C GLU A 217 -13.86 -25.82 -32.22
N ALA A 218 -15.04 -25.43 -32.70
CA ALA A 218 -15.26 -24.90 -34.05
C ALA A 218 -15.09 -23.38 -34.13
N ASP A 219 -15.37 -22.66 -33.04
CA ASP A 219 -15.08 -21.23 -32.91
C ASP A 219 -13.64 -21.03 -32.42
N ASN A 220 -13.00 -19.98 -32.91
CA ASN A 220 -11.62 -19.64 -32.55
C ASN A 220 -11.55 -18.31 -31.80
N SER A 221 -12.68 -17.83 -31.28
CA SER A 221 -12.76 -16.54 -30.62
C SER A 221 -12.49 -16.72 -29.13
N TRP A 222 -11.23 -16.57 -28.73
CA TRP A 222 -10.78 -16.78 -27.35
C TRP A 222 -10.81 -15.49 -26.53
N GLY A 223 -12.00 -14.98 -26.23
CA GLY A 223 -12.20 -13.65 -25.65
C GLY A 223 -12.15 -13.60 -24.14
N THR A 224 -11.55 -14.56 -23.45
CA THR A 224 -11.33 -14.45 -22.00
C THR A 224 -10.04 -15.13 -21.64
N ALA A 225 -9.21 -14.45 -20.86
CA ALA A 225 -8.03 -15.01 -20.24
C ALA A 225 -7.94 -14.54 -18.79
N PHE A 226 -7.51 -15.41 -17.90
CA PHE A 226 -7.08 -15.05 -16.55
C PHE A 226 -6.14 -16.12 -16.02
N ILE A 227 -5.36 -15.78 -14.99
CA ILE A 227 -4.46 -16.73 -14.33
C ILE A 227 -4.94 -16.97 -12.88
N ASP A 228 -4.68 -18.13 -12.28
CA ASP A 228 -4.96 -18.37 -10.86
C ASP A 228 -3.70 -18.19 -9.99
N SER A 229 -3.85 -18.27 -8.66
CA SER A 229 -2.73 -18.12 -7.73
C SER A 229 -1.67 -19.22 -7.81
N ALA A 230 -1.89 -20.26 -8.61
CA ALA A 230 -0.93 -21.32 -8.91
C ALA A 230 -0.36 -21.17 -10.34
N ASP A 231 -0.49 -19.97 -10.92
CA ASP A 231 -0.09 -19.62 -12.29
C ASP A 231 -0.77 -20.46 -13.38
N ASN A 232 -1.89 -21.14 -13.10
CA ASN A 232 -2.61 -21.83 -14.18
C ASN A 232 -3.33 -20.81 -15.06
N LEU A 233 -3.23 -20.99 -16.38
CA LEU A 233 -3.87 -20.14 -17.37
C LEU A 233 -5.25 -20.68 -17.71
N TYR A 234 -6.24 -19.82 -17.66
CA TYR A 234 -7.62 -20.12 -18.05
C TYR A 234 -7.97 -19.32 -19.28
N VAL A 235 -8.55 -19.97 -20.30
CA VAL A 235 -9.00 -19.30 -21.53
C VAL A 235 -10.43 -19.70 -21.89
N GLY A 236 -11.25 -18.72 -22.24
CA GLY A 236 -12.65 -18.89 -22.61
C GLY A 236 -12.87 -18.81 -24.11
N ASN A 237 -13.66 -19.73 -24.67
CA ASN A 237 -14.15 -19.69 -26.03
C ASN A 237 -15.52 -18.99 -26.08
N ASN A 238 -15.68 -18.03 -26.98
CA ASN A 238 -16.87 -17.19 -27.07
C ASN A 238 -18.05 -17.93 -27.69
N GLY A 239 -17.79 -18.77 -28.69
CA GLY A 239 -18.81 -19.54 -29.40
C GLY A 239 -19.39 -20.66 -28.56
N SER A 240 -18.54 -21.53 -28.01
CA SER A 240 -18.99 -22.68 -27.21
C SER A 240 -19.26 -22.35 -25.75
N ARG A 241 -18.73 -21.22 -25.26
CA ARG A 241 -18.78 -20.80 -23.85
C ARG A 241 -18.04 -21.73 -22.90
N ASN A 242 -17.19 -22.60 -23.43
CA ASN A 242 -16.28 -23.41 -22.65
C ASN A 242 -15.09 -22.56 -22.20
N ALA A 243 -14.66 -22.75 -20.96
CA ALA A 243 -13.39 -22.30 -20.46
C ALA A 243 -12.46 -23.49 -20.22
N TYR A 244 -11.21 -23.34 -20.58
CA TYR A 244 -10.19 -24.38 -20.51
C TYR A 244 -9.05 -23.95 -19.60
N LYS A 245 -8.46 -24.92 -18.89
CA LYS A 245 -7.33 -24.73 -18.01
C LYS A 245 -6.06 -25.34 -18.61
N PHE A 246 -5.02 -24.53 -18.72
CA PHE A 246 -3.65 -24.94 -18.97
C PHE A 246 -2.91 -24.96 -17.64
N GLN A 247 -2.52 -26.15 -17.21
CA GLN A 247 -1.83 -26.30 -15.92
C GLN A 247 -0.40 -25.79 -16.01
N TYR A 248 0.02 -24.96 -15.06
CA TYR A 248 1.40 -24.55 -14.93
C TYR A 248 2.18 -25.52 -14.04
N ASN A 249 3.39 -25.87 -14.46
CA ASN A 249 4.32 -26.67 -13.69
C ASN A 249 5.45 -25.77 -13.16
N PRO A 250 5.49 -25.48 -11.85
CA PRO A 250 6.51 -24.61 -11.27
C PRO A 250 7.91 -25.24 -11.27
N VAL A 251 8.03 -26.58 -11.37
CA VAL A 251 9.34 -27.26 -11.40
C VAL A 251 10.03 -27.06 -12.74
N THR A 252 9.26 -27.09 -13.83
CA THR A 252 9.78 -26.91 -15.20
C THR A 252 9.56 -25.51 -15.74
N ALA A 253 8.92 -24.63 -14.96
CA ALA A 253 8.52 -23.28 -15.34
C ALA A 253 7.78 -23.23 -16.69
N SER A 254 6.84 -24.16 -16.89
CA SER A 254 6.16 -24.33 -18.19
C SER A 254 4.69 -24.72 -18.05
N TYR A 255 3.89 -24.32 -19.03
CA TYR A 255 2.49 -24.74 -19.15
C TYR A 255 2.39 -26.09 -19.86
N SER A 256 1.51 -26.96 -19.36
CA SER A 256 1.01 -28.10 -20.12
C SER A 256 0.19 -27.61 -21.30
N MET A 257 0.57 -28.00 -22.51
CA MET A 257 -0.21 -27.71 -23.73
C MET A 257 -1.50 -28.54 -23.82
N ASN A 258 -1.62 -29.59 -23.01
CA ASN A 258 -2.84 -30.38 -22.87
C ASN A 258 -3.79 -29.69 -21.88
N ALA A 259 -4.81 -29.02 -22.43
CA ALA A 259 -5.81 -28.27 -21.68
C ALA A 259 -6.99 -29.16 -21.27
N SER A 260 -7.44 -29.00 -20.03
CA SER A 260 -8.68 -29.62 -19.55
C SER A 260 -9.84 -28.62 -19.63
N LEU A 261 -11.05 -29.11 -19.85
CA LEU A 261 -12.25 -28.28 -19.66
C LEU A 261 -12.34 -27.92 -18.17
N PHE A 262 -12.46 -26.62 -17.92
CA PHE A 262 -12.65 -26.08 -16.58
C PHE A 262 -14.13 -25.90 -16.27
N THR A 263 -14.87 -25.21 -17.15
CA THR A 263 -16.31 -24.99 -16.98
C THR A 263 -16.96 -24.66 -18.32
N THR A 264 -18.29 -24.75 -18.37
CA THR A 264 -19.11 -24.25 -19.48
C THR A 264 -20.10 -23.25 -18.88
N ALA A 265 -20.06 -22.00 -19.34
CA ALA A 265 -20.99 -20.99 -18.84
C ALA A 265 -22.44 -21.35 -19.24
N SER A 266 -23.39 -21.25 -18.30
CA SER A 266 -24.79 -21.61 -18.53
C SER A 266 -25.51 -20.66 -19.51
N ASP A 267 -26.62 -21.12 -20.08
CA ASP A 267 -27.41 -20.42 -21.10
C ASP A 267 -28.08 -19.13 -20.62
N ALA A 268 -27.31 -18.04 -20.51
CA ALA A 268 -27.82 -16.69 -20.30
C ALA A 268 -27.48 -15.73 -21.46
N GLY A 269 -27.21 -16.27 -22.67
CA GLY A 269 -26.86 -15.46 -23.85
C GLY A 269 -25.48 -14.80 -23.77
N GLN A 270 -24.61 -15.33 -22.91
CA GLN A 270 -23.33 -14.74 -22.52
C GLN A 270 -22.22 -15.10 -23.48
N VAL A 271 -21.53 -14.08 -24.00
CA VAL A 271 -20.20 -14.25 -24.61
C VAL A 271 -19.17 -13.79 -23.57
N LEU A 272 -18.30 -14.72 -23.18
CA LEU A 272 -17.09 -14.43 -22.41
C LEU A 272 -16.31 -13.34 -23.15
N ALA A 273 -16.17 -12.15 -22.56
CA ALA A 273 -15.66 -10.99 -23.29
C ALA A 273 -14.28 -10.55 -22.86
N ASP A 274 -13.97 -10.68 -21.56
CA ASP A 274 -12.64 -10.43 -21.01
C ASP A 274 -12.57 -10.92 -19.55
N GLY A 275 -11.37 -11.22 -19.04
CA GLY A 275 -11.15 -11.81 -17.71
C GLY A 275 -10.10 -11.08 -16.87
N ALA A 276 -10.35 -11.00 -15.57
CA ALA A 276 -9.42 -10.45 -14.60
C ALA A 276 -9.37 -11.36 -13.36
N SER A 277 -8.18 -11.55 -12.81
CA SER A 277 -8.02 -12.24 -11.53
C SER A 277 -6.96 -11.56 -10.69
N CYS A 278 -7.07 -11.71 -9.38
CA CYS A 278 -6.07 -11.19 -8.46
C CYS A 278 -4.79 -12.05 -8.43
N ALA A 279 -4.56 -12.98 -9.35
CA ALA A 279 -3.48 -13.98 -9.29
C ALA A 279 -2.07 -13.38 -9.16
N LEU A 280 -1.62 -13.14 -7.92
CA LEU A 280 -0.26 -12.97 -7.42
C LEU A 280 -0.34 -13.03 -5.89
N THR A 281 0.71 -13.54 -5.28
CA THR A 281 0.99 -13.37 -3.87
C THR A 281 1.36 -11.90 -3.60
N LEU A 282 0.77 -11.31 -2.58
CA LEU A 282 1.18 -10.02 -2.05
C LEU A 282 2.33 -10.26 -1.08
N PRO A 283 3.49 -9.58 -1.24
CA PRO A 283 4.51 -9.58 -0.21
C PRO A 283 3.98 -8.84 1.04
N PRO A 284 4.63 -9.00 2.21
CA PRO A 284 4.29 -8.20 3.38
C PRO A 284 4.37 -6.69 3.12
N ASN A 285 3.56 -5.91 3.84
CA ASN A 285 3.57 -4.45 3.82
C ASN A 285 4.11 -3.93 5.16
N PRO A 286 5.42 -3.75 5.28
CA PRO A 286 6.02 -3.24 6.50
C PRO A 286 5.64 -1.77 6.75
N LYS A 287 5.58 -1.38 8.01
CA LYS A 287 5.26 -0.01 8.45
C LYS A 287 6.44 0.63 9.13
N ASP A 288 6.48 1.96 9.10
CA ASP A 288 7.59 2.68 9.73
C ASP A 288 7.57 2.45 11.24
N ASP A 289 8.76 2.29 11.80
CA ASP A 289 8.99 2.02 13.20
C ASP A 289 9.76 3.15 13.88
N THR A 290 9.51 3.30 15.17
CA THR A 290 10.23 4.27 15.99
C THR A 290 10.79 3.62 17.25
N GLY A 291 12.06 3.92 17.54
CA GLY A 291 12.73 3.60 18.79
C GLY A 291 13.21 4.86 19.49
N CYS A 292 13.56 4.75 20.78
CA CYS A 292 14.08 5.89 21.50
C CYS A 292 15.17 5.60 22.52
N ILE A 293 16.19 6.46 22.55
CA ILE A 293 17.26 6.48 23.55
C ILE A 293 16.89 7.45 24.65
N ALA A 294 16.87 6.97 25.89
CA ALA A 294 16.41 7.74 27.04
C ALA A 294 17.50 8.64 27.65
N ASP A 295 18.76 8.27 27.46
CA ASP A 295 19.94 8.99 27.97
C ASP A 295 21.11 8.84 26.97
N PRO A 296 21.30 9.79 26.05
CA PRO A 296 22.33 9.72 25.02
C PRO A 296 23.76 9.75 25.56
N THR A 297 23.97 10.03 26.86
CA THR A 297 25.30 10.06 27.48
C THR A 297 25.83 8.66 27.85
N LEU A 298 24.97 7.64 27.80
CA LEU A 298 25.29 6.25 28.10
C LEU A 298 25.09 5.40 26.85
N SER A 299 25.88 4.33 26.71
CA SER A 299 25.60 3.31 25.72
C SER A 299 24.36 2.53 26.14
N GLN A 300 23.36 2.46 25.25
CA GLN A 300 22.09 1.79 25.50
C GLN A 300 21.73 0.85 24.37
N ASN A 301 21.14 -0.28 24.75
CA ASN A 301 20.50 -1.20 23.83
C ASN A 301 19.00 -0.98 23.89
N ILE A 302 18.39 -0.68 22.75
CA ILE A 302 16.94 -0.59 22.62
C ILE A 302 16.43 -1.65 21.66
N THR A 303 15.28 -2.20 21.98
CA THR A 303 14.63 -3.27 21.23
C THR A 303 13.43 -2.70 20.48
N ILE A 304 13.35 -2.97 19.19
CA ILE A 304 12.31 -2.50 18.28
C ILE A 304 11.70 -3.75 17.62
N ASN A 305 10.45 -4.04 17.95
CA ASN A 305 9.72 -5.13 17.32
C ASN A 305 9.03 -4.63 16.04
N VAL A 306 9.80 -4.60 14.96
CA VAL A 306 9.38 -4.06 13.65
C VAL A 306 8.20 -4.80 13.03
N LEU A 307 7.87 -6.00 13.52
CA LEU A 307 6.78 -6.81 12.96
C LEU A 307 5.42 -6.53 13.63
N ASN A 308 5.37 -5.73 14.69
CA ASN A 308 4.14 -5.53 15.48
C ASN A 308 3.04 -4.78 14.72
N ASN A 309 3.42 -3.88 13.83
CA ASN A 309 2.55 -3.02 13.03
C ASN A 309 2.58 -3.40 11.53
N ASP A 310 3.41 -4.36 11.16
CA ASP A 310 3.51 -4.87 9.79
C ASP A 310 2.26 -5.67 9.41
N VAL A 311 1.80 -5.47 8.18
CA VAL A 311 0.62 -6.15 7.65
C VAL A 311 1.08 -7.33 6.78
N PRO A 312 0.66 -8.58 7.08
CA PRO A 312 0.97 -9.70 6.22
C PRO A 312 0.37 -9.50 4.82
N GLY A 313 1.06 -10.02 3.81
CA GLY A 313 0.53 -10.08 2.46
C GLY A 313 -0.39 -11.28 2.29
N THR A 314 -0.23 -12.04 1.21
CA THR A 314 -1.04 -13.26 0.98
C THR A 314 -0.70 -14.39 1.95
N ARG A 315 0.55 -14.44 2.43
CA ARG A 315 1.01 -15.42 3.41
C ARG A 315 1.48 -14.73 4.67
N ALA A 316 1.56 -15.51 5.75
CA ALA A 316 2.08 -15.02 7.02
C ALA A 316 3.51 -14.49 6.85
N ILE A 317 3.81 -13.40 7.55
CA ILE A 317 5.18 -12.88 7.66
C ILE A 317 6.07 -13.98 8.22
N ASN A 318 7.27 -14.14 7.65
CA ASN A 318 8.31 -14.99 8.20
C ASN A 318 9.26 -14.13 9.04
N PRO A 319 9.23 -14.19 10.38
CA PRO A 319 10.06 -13.33 11.21
C PRO A 319 11.57 -13.50 10.96
N ALA A 320 12.00 -14.68 10.51
CA ALA A 320 13.40 -14.96 10.21
C ALA A 320 13.94 -14.24 8.96
N SER A 321 13.05 -13.64 8.17
CA SER A 321 13.38 -12.98 6.91
C SER A 321 13.72 -11.49 7.06
N VAL A 322 13.54 -10.88 8.24
CA VAL A 322 13.86 -9.46 8.45
C VAL A 322 15.33 -9.18 8.11
N ARG A 323 15.57 -8.19 7.27
CA ARG A 323 16.93 -7.72 6.89
C ARG A 323 17.00 -6.21 6.91
N LEU A 324 18.08 -5.68 7.45
CA LEU A 324 18.43 -4.25 7.40
C LEU A 324 19.06 -3.94 6.05
N ILE A 325 18.80 -2.77 5.49
CA ILE A 325 19.47 -2.29 4.28
C ILE A 325 20.64 -1.41 4.70
N ASN A 326 21.86 -1.87 4.39
CA ASN A 326 23.06 -1.09 4.69
C ASN A 326 23.08 0.16 3.79
N PRO A 327 23.11 1.39 4.34
CA PRO A 327 23.01 2.62 3.56
C PRO A 327 24.23 2.87 2.66
N SER A 328 25.38 2.26 2.95
CA SER A 328 26.60 2.43 2.15
C SER A 328 26.66 1.48 0.96
N THR A 329 26.15 0.26 1.12
CA THR A 329 26.22 -0.79 0.08
C THR A 329 24.88 -1.03 -0.62
N MET A 330 23.78 -0.54 -0.05
CA MET A 330 22.40 -0.80 -0.50
C MET A 330 22.03 -2.29 -0.53
N THR A 331 22.68 -3.12 0.30
CA THR A 331 22.45 -4.57 0.36
C THR A 331 21.81 -5.01 1.69
N PRO A 332 20.98 -6.06 1.70
CA PRO A 332 20.44 -6.65 2.92
C PRO A 332 21.53 -7.23 3.84
N ALA A 333 21.40 -6.98 5.14
CA ALA A 333 22.31 -7.45 6.18
C ALA A 333 21.56 -7.73 7.49
N THR A 334 22.15 -8.54 8.37
CA THR A 334 21.64 -8.78 9.73
C THR A 334 22.27 -7.87 10.78
N SER A 335 23.34 -7.16 10.44
CA SER A 335 23.96 -6.15 11.29
C SER A 335 24.52 -4.99 10.45
N VAL A 336 24.23 -3.76 10.87
CA VAL A 336 24.68 -2.53 10.20
C VAL A 336 25.16 -1.54 11.25
N THR A 337 26.42 -1.14 11.16
CA THR A 337 27.01 -0.08 11.99
C THR A 337 26.91 1.25 11.29
N ILE A 338 26.30 2.23 11.95
CA ILE A 338 26.26 3.63 11.51
C ILE A 338 27.39 4.38 12.23
N PRO A 339 28.41 4.85 11.50
CA PRO A 339 29.57 5.50 12.11
C PRO A 339 29.20 6.65 13.05
N GLY A 340 29.80 6.67 14.24
CA GLY A 340 29.59 7.70 15.26
C GLY A 340 28.24 7.63 16.00
N GLN A 341 27.34 6.72 15.63
CA GLN A 341 25.99 6.64 16.19
C GLN A 341 25.71 5.33 16.92
N GLY A 342 25.95 4.17 16.28
CA GLY A 342 25.65 2.88 16.88
C GLY A 342 25.50 1.75 15.87
N THR A 343 25.05 0.59 16.34
CA THR A 343 24.88 -0.62 15.52
C THR A 343 23.47 -1.18 15.64
N PHE A 344 22.82 -1.41 14.50
CA PHE A 344 21.57 -2.17 14.38
C PHE A 344 21.87 -3.65 14.17
N THR A 345 21.15 -4.54 14.85
CA THR A 345 21.29 -6.00 14.71
C THR A 345 19.92 -6.67 14.73
N VAL A 346 19.68 -7.60 13.82
CA VAL A 346 18.44 -8.38 13.72
C VAL A 346 18.58 -9.71 14.45
N ASN A 347 17.62 -10.06 15.30
CA ASN A 347 17.42 -11.43 15.75
C ASN A 347 16.72 -12.23 14.64
N THR A 348 17.46 -13.10 13.94
CA THR A 348 16.93 -13.86 12.79
C THR A 348 15.97 -14.98 13.16
N THR A 349 15.62 -15.16 14.43
CA THR A 349 14.57 -16.09 14.84
C THR A 349 13.25 -15.35 15.06
N THR A 350 13.31 -14.14 15.62
CA THR A 350 12.11 -13.37 16.02
C THR A 350 11.83 -12.17 15.13
N GLY A 351 12.75 -11.76 14.27
CA GLY A 351 12.66 -10.53 13.45
C GLY A 351 12.89 -9.23 14.23
N VAL A 352 13.08 -9.32 15.55
CA VAL A 352 13.27 -8.17 16.42
C VAL A 352 14.61 -7.50 16.13
N VAL A 353 14.61 -6.16 16.05
CA VAL A 353 15.80 -5.35 15.82
C VAL A 353 16.27 -4.74 17.13
N THR A 354 17.58 -4.82 17.40
CA THR A 354 18.23 -4.13 18.52
C THR A 354 19.14 -3.02 17.98
N PHE A 355 19.03 -1.82 18.53
CA PHE A 355 20.00 -0.74 18.29
C PHE A 355 20.86 -0.52 19.53
N SER A 356 22.17 -0.69 19.37
CA SER A 356 23.19 -0.41 20.39
C SER A 356 23.81 0.95 20.11
N SER A 357 23.42 1.95 20.90
CA SER A 357 23.89 3.33 20.76
C SER A 357 25.29 3.51 21.34
N LEU A 358 26.07 4.41 20.72
CA LEU A 358 27.31 4.93 21.29
C LEU A 358 27.01 6.12 22.20
N THR A 359 27.92 6.41 23.14
CA THR A 359 27.86 7.62 23.99
C THR A 359 28.00 8.93 23.21
N THR A 360 28.32 8.85 21.92
CA THR A 360 28.40 9.98 20.97
C THR A 360 27.09 10.22 20.21
N PHE A 361 26.03 9.46 20.50
CA PHE A 361 24.73 9.59 19.85
C PHE A 361 24.08 10.94 20.20
N THR A 362 24.07 11.88 19.26
CA THR A 362 23.61 13.26 19.49
C THR A 362 22.41 13.67 18.64
N GLN A 363 22.09 12.89 17.60
CA GLN A 363 21.05 13.19 16.62
C GLN A 363 20.29 11.90 16.25
N PRO A 364 19.03 12.00 15.78
CA PRO A 364 18.28 10.84 15.32
C PRO A 364 18.99 10.07 14.20
N VAL A 365 18.82 8.74 14.20
CA VAL A 365 19.33 7.84 13.15
C VAL A 365 18.17 7.13 12.46
N THR A 366 18.31 6.90 11.16
CA THR A 366 17.36 6.14 10.36
C THR A 366 18.06 4.97 9.65
N ILE A 367 17.38 3.84 9.55
CA ILE A 367 17.81 2.70 8.73
C ILE A 367 16.59 2.08 8.05
N GLN A 368 16.75 1.58 6.82
CA GLN A 368 15.69 0.85 6.16
C GLN A 368 15.76 -0.65 6.47
N TYR A 369 14.62 -1.33 6.44
CA TYR A 369 14.55 -2.78 6.53
C TYR A 369 13.55 -3.35 5.52
N THR A 370 13.67 -4.65 5.25
CA THR A 370 12.72 -5.44 4.46
C THR A 370 12.36 -6.70 5.22
N VAL A 371 11.23 -7.29 4.86
CA VAL A 371 10.74 -8.56 5.41
C VAL A 371 10.07 -9.36 4.31
N ALA A 372 10.11 -10.69 4.40
CA ALA A 372 9.45 -11.60 3.48
C ALA A 372 8.37 -12.43 4.19
N ASP A 373 7.48 -13.02 3.40
CA ASP A 373 6.52 -14.00 3.88
C ASP A 373 7.09 -15.43 3.94
N THR A 374 6.26 -16.40 4.29
CA THR A 374 6.65 -17.83 4.34
C THR A 374 6.90 -18.47 2.98
N ALA A 375 6.59 -17.81 1.86
CA ALA A 375 6.98 -18.25 0.51
C ALA A 375 8.25 -17.56 -0.02
N GLY A 376 8.73 -16.52 0.68
CA GLY A 376 9.93 -15.79 0.30
C GLY A 376 9.67 -14.51 -0.50
N ASP A 377 8.42 -14.06 -0.62
CA ASP A 377 8.08 -12.81 -1.30
C ASP A 377 8.51 -11.63 -0.43
N VAL A 378 9.50 -10.85 -0.90
CA VAL A 378 10.13 -9.75 -0.15
C VAL A 378 9.35 -8.45 -0.32
N SER A 379 9.16 -7.73 0.79
CA SER A 379 8.49 -6.44 0.83
C SER A 379 9.27 -5.30 0.15
N ALA A 380 8.57 -4.19 -0.12
CA ALA A 380 9.24 -2.90 -0.26
C ALA A 380 9.94 -2.51 1.07
N PRO A 381 10.99 -1.67 1.06
CA PRO A 381 11.65 -1.21 2.28
C PRO A 381 10.75 -0.30 3.14
N SER A 382 10.88 -0.42 4.46
CA SER A 382 10.28 0.47 5.46
C SER A 382 11.38 1.07 6.37
N THR A 383 11.07 2.13 7.12
CA THR A 383 12.07 2.89 7.88
C THR A 383 11.95 2.67 9.38
N ILE A 384 13.09 2.39 10.02
CA ILE A 384 13.24 2.48 11.48
C ILE A 384 13.90 3.82 11.81
N THR A 385 13.24 4.61 12.67
CA THR A 385 13.78 5.89 13.18
C THR A 385 14.06 5.79 14.66
N VAL A 386 15.31 6.00 15.08
CA VAL A 386 15.67 6.07 16.50
C VAL A 386 15.99 7.51 16.88
N SER A 387 15.26 8.05 17.86
CA SER A 387 15.42 9.42 18.36
C SER A 387 15.87 9.45 19.83
N ILE A 388 16.24 10.62 20.32
CA ILE A 388 16.43 10.86 21.76
C ILE A 388 15.06 11.18 22.36
N CYS A 389 14.61 10.38 23.33
CA CYS A 389 13.39 10.65 24.09
C CYS A 389 13.72 11.09 25.51
N TYR A 390 12.82 11.89 26.07
CA TYR A 390 12.90 12.32 27.46
C TYR A 390 11.90 11.53 28.29
N CYS A 391 12.34 10.94 29.39
CA CYS A 391 11.43 10.29 30.33
C CYS A 391 10.56 11.34 31.00
N THR A 392 9.25 11.25 30.76
CA THR A 392 8.23 12.02 31.47
C THR A 392 7.34 11.06 32.21
N LYS A 393 7.05 11.33 33.48
CA LYS A 393 5.99 10.64 34.19
C LYS A 393 4.65 11.26 33.80
N THR A 394 3.74 10.45 33.28
CA THR A 394 2.37 10.89 33.01
C THR A 394 1.75 11.42 34.31
N PRO A 395 1.00 12.54 34.29
CA PRO A 395 0.34 13.04 35.49
C PRO A 395 -0.65 11.98 36.02
N ALA A 396 -0.74 11.85 37.33
CA ALA A 396 -1.80 11.05 37.95
C ALA A 396 -3.15 11.72 37.68
N THR A 397 -4.08 10.97 37.08
CA THR A 397 -5.46 11.43 36.86
C THR A 397 -6.35 11.03 38.03
N GLY A 398 -7.24 11.92 38.49
CA GLY A 398 -8.21 11.61 39.55
C GLY A 398 -8.34 12.72 40.60
N THR A 399 -8.99 12.40 41.72
CA THR A 399 -9.17 13.32 42.85
C THR A 399 -7.81 13.70 43.44
N PRO A 400 -7.53 15.00 43.67
CA PRO A 400 -6.33 15.45 44.36
C PRO A 400 -6.19 14.76 45.72
N ASN A 401 -5.00 14.23 46.02
CA ASN A 401 -4.70 13.64 47.33
C ASN A 401 -3.96 14.62 48.26
N ALA A 402 -3.57 15.79 47.73
CA ALA A 402 -3.00 16.89 48.49
C ALA A 402 -3.28 18.23 47.78
N TYR A 403 -3.09 19.32 48.52
CA TYR A 403 -3.17 20.69 48.01
C TYR A 403 -1.89 21.46 48.32
N THR A 404 -1.62 22.47 47.51
CA THR A 404 -0.35 23.20 47.57
C THR A 404 -0.18 23.98 48.87
N PRO A 405 0.86 23.70 49.67
CA PRO A 405 1.00 24.28 51.00
C PRO A 405 1.59 25.70 50.99
N VAL A 406 2.38 26.04 49.98
CA VAL A 406 3.10 27.31 49.89
C VAL A 406 3.04 27.88 48.48
N GLY A 407 2.98 29.21 48.38
CA GLY A 407 3.02 29.88 47.10
C GLY A 407 3.46 31.33 47.20
N ILE A 408 3.98 31.84 46.08
CA ILE A 408 4.34 33.24 45.87
C ILE A 408 3.49 33.76 44.70
N THR A 409 2.69 34.80 44.94
CA THR A 409 1.88 35.44 43.89
C THR A 409 2.19 36.94 43.81
N LEU A 410 2.29 37.45 42.59
CA LEU A 410 2.31 38.89 42.29
C LEU A 410 0.92 39.42 41.89
N GLN A 411 -0.10 38.57 41.94
CA GLN A 411 -1.49 38.94 41.69
C GLN A 411 -2.21 39.26 43.01
N GLN A 412 -3.45 39.73 42.90
CA GLN A 412 -4.36 39.79 44.04
C GLN A 412 -4.61 38.36 44.55
N LYS A 413 -4.13 38.05 45.76
CA LYS A 413 -4.30 36.74 46.38
C LYS A 413 -5.79 36.45 46.55
N GLN A 414 -6.25 35.36 45.94
CA GLN A 414 -7.62 34.86 46.08
C GLN A 414 -7.80 34.12 47.40
N ASP A 415 -9.05 34.06 47.88
CA ASP A 415 -9.40 33.25 49.04
C ASP A 415 -9.04 31.78 48.79
N SER A 416 -8.51 31.11 49.82
CA SER A 416 -8.03 29.72 49.77
C SER A 416 -6.84 29.46 48.85
N TRP A 417 -6.21 30.48 48.26
CA TRP A 417 -4.94 30.32 47.56
C TRP A 417 -3.75 30.28 48.55
N PRO A 418 -2.75 29.39 48.39
CA PRO A 418 -2.58 28.40 47.31
C PRO A 418 -3.24 27.04 47.57
N GLN A 419 -3.94 26.86 48.70
CA GLN A 419 -4.52 25.58 49.12
C GLN A 419 -5.68 25.09 48.25
N ASN A 420 -6.10 25.85 47.23
CA ASN A 420 -7.02 25.43 46.20
C ASN A 420 -6.31 24.89 44.94
N ILE A 421 -4.98 24.96 44.86
CA ILE A 421 -4.19 24.37 43.78
C ILE A 421 -3.91 22.91 44.13
N PRO A 422 -4.37 21.93 43.33
CA PRO A 422 -4.20 20.52 43.63
C PRO A 422 -2.76 20.05 43.33
N ASN A 423 -2.24 19.17 44.19
CA ASN A 423 -1.02 18.36 43.98
C ASN A 423 0.30 19.11 43.64
N GLY A 424 0.36 20.45 43.78
CA GLY A 424 1.62 21.19 43.64
C GLY A 424 2.38 21.28 44.97
N PHE A 425 3.72 21.24 44.96
CA PHE A 425 4.52 21.48 46.17
C PHE A 425 4.71 22.99 46.45
N ILE A 426 4.85 23.79 45.39
CA ILE A 426 4.98 25.25 45.44
C ILE A 426 4.16 25.84 44.28
N ALA A 427 3.36 26.86 44.54
CA ALA A 427 2.67 27.64 43.51
C ALA A 427 3.39 28.97 43.27
N LEU A 428 3.83 29.24 42.04
CA LEU A 428 4.39 30.53 41.64
C LEU A 428 3.45 31.16 40.61
N GLU A 429 2.96 32.36 40.88
CA GLU A 429 1.95 32.99 40.03
C GLU A 429 2.31 34.45 39.68
N SER A 430 2.32 34.76 38.39
CA SER A 430 2.58 36.10 37.86
C SER A 430 2.03 36.22 36.44
N LYS A 431 1.46 37.39 36.08
CA LYS A 431 1.00 37.71 34.72
C LYS A 431 1.99 38.54 33.89
N GLN A 432 2.92 39.23 34.55
CA GLN A 432 3.73 40.28 33.92
C GLN A 432 5.24 40.16 34.20
N LYS A 433 5.65 39.23 35.05
CA LYS A 433 7.05 39.00 35.43
C LYS A 433 7.41 37.54 35.27
N GLY A 434 8.56 37.26 34.69
CA GLY A 434 9.13 35.91 34.63
C GLY A 434 9.78 35.50 35.95
N PHE A 435 9.91 34.19 36.18
CA PHE A 435 10.76 33.65 37.23
C PHE A 435 12.22 33.68 36.77
N VAL A 436 13.08 34.36 37.50
CA VAL A 436 14.52 34.46 37.19
C VAL A 436 15.30 33.77 38.29
N ILE A 437 16.05 32.74 37.92
CA ILE A 437 17.01 32.08 38.81
C ILE A 437 18.25 32.97 38.92
N THR A 438 18.79 33.15 40.13
CA THR A 438 20.04 33.89 40.36
C THR A 438 21.16 33.34 39.47
N ARG A 439 21.76 34.20 38.66
CA ARG A 439 22.91 33.87 37.81
C ARG A 439 24.19 34.22 38.57
N VAL A 440 25.11 33.28 38.63
CA VAL A 440 26.41 33.45 39.30
C VAL A 440 27.53 33.17 38.31
N ASN A 441 28.70 33.78 38.50
CA ASN A 441 29.83 33.55 37.59
C ASN A 441 30.23 32.07 37.62
N HIS A 442 30.43 31.51 38.81
CA HIS A 442 30.74 30.10 39.01
C HIS A 442 30.51 29.65 40.47
N VAL A 443 30.11 28.38 40.64
CA VAL A 443 30.16 27.62 41.90
C VAL A 443 30.76 26.23 41.65
N SER A 444 31.82 25.87 42.36
CA SER A 444 32.51 24.58 42.21
C SER A 444 31.64 23.41 42.70
N THR A 445 31.86 22.19 42.18
CA THR A 445 31.15 20.98 42.62
C THR A 445 31.23 20.82 44.15
N THR A 446 32.44 20.95 44.71
CA THR A 446 32.64 21.08 46.16
C THR A 446 32.87 22.55 46.47
N PRO A 447 32.04 23.21 47.31
CA PRO A 447 32.15 24.64 47.55
C PRO A 447 33.55 25.08 47.97
N GLN A 448 34.03 26.15 47.37
CA GLN A 448 35.33 26.77 47.66
C GLN A 448 35.15 28.23 48.12
N THR A 449 36.15 28.77 48.81
CA THR A 449 36.16 30.18 49.25
C THR A 449 36.24 31.19 48.09
N THR A 450 36.60 30.73 46.90
CA THR A 450 36.66 31.54 45.66
C THR A 450 35.37 31.49 44.84
N ASP A 451 34.39 30.67 45.22
CA ASP A 451 33.13 30.56 44.50
C ASP A 451 32.27 31.82 44.68
N SER A 452 31.36 32.06 43.74
CA SER A 452 30.38 33.16 43.88
C SER A 452 29.46 33.00 45.09
N ILE A 453 29.34 31.77 45.62
CA ILE A 453 28.60 31.43 46.84
C ILE A 453 29.51 30.58 47.73
N THR A 454 30.01 31.19 48.80
CA THR A 454 30.98 30.56 49.71
C THR A 454 30.33 29.77 50.86
N ASP A 455 29.05 30.03 51.18
CA ASP A 455 28.27 29.32 52.20
C ASP A 455 26.89 28.90 51.64
N PRO A 456 26.84 27.90 50.74
CA PRO A 456 25.59 27.45 50.14
C PRO A 456 24.71 26.69 51.14
N LYS A 457 23.39 26.84 51.01
CA LYS A 457 22.39 26.10 51.80
C LYS A 457 21.71 25.04 50.94
N GLU A 458 21.39 23.90 51.55
CA GLU A 458 20.69 22.82 50.87
C GLU A 458 19.41 23.33 50.19
N GLY A 459 19.18 22.88 48.95
CA GLY A 459 18.05 23.30 48.14
C GLY A 459 18.27 24.59 47.33
N MET A 460 19.41 25.27 47.50
CA MET A 460 19.74 26.44 46.67
C MET A 460 19.87 26.05 45.20
N ILE A 461 19.29 26.90 44.33
CA ILE A 461 19.34 26.76 42.87
C ILE A 461 19.94 28.02 42.26
N VAL A 462 20.92 27.86 41.37
CA VAL A 462 21.55 28.95 40.62
C VAL A 462 21.73 28.58 39.16
N TYR A 463 21.87 29.58 38.29
CA TYR A 463 22.42 29.37 36.96
C TYR A 463 23.91 29.74 36.97
N ASP A 464 24.77 28.74 36.73
CA ASP A 464 26.22 28.92 36.66
C ASP A 464 26.60 29.33 35.24
N ILE A 465 27.17 30.52 35.09
CA ILE A 465 27.50 31.09 33.78
C ILE A 465 28.69 30.35 33.14
N GLN A 466 29.68 29.97 33.93
CA GLN A 466 30.85 29.25 33.45
C GLN A 466 30.47 27.85 32.95
N ASP A 467 29.68 27.11 33.73
CA ASP A 467 29.29 25.74 33.39
C ASP A 467 28.03 25.67 32.51
N LYS A 468 27.39 26.82 32.26
CA LYS A 468 26.20 26.99 31.40
C LYS A 468 25.01 26.10 31.78
N CYS A 469 24.85 25.81 33.07
CA CYS A 469 23.79 24.92 33.57
C CYS A 469 23.09 25.51 34.81
N VAL A 470 21.86 25.06 35.07
CA VAL A 470 21.22 25.29 36.38
C VAL A 470 21.80 24.28 37.36
N LYS A 471 22.34 24.73 38.50
CA LYS A 471 22.88 23.88 39.55
C LYS A 471 21.97 23.86 40.79
N LEU A 472 21.86 22.69 41.41
CA LEU A 472 21.23 22.49 42.72
C LEU A 472 22.34 22.14 43.73
N PHE A 473 22.30 22.77 44.90
CA PHE A 473 23.13 22.35 46.04
C PHE A 473 22.35 21.35 46.91
N ASN A 474 22.89 20.15 47.08
CA ASN A 474 22.23 19.08 47.84
C ASN A 474 22.64 19.02 49.33
N GLY A 475 23.19 20.11 49.87
CA GLY A 475 23.74 20.16 51.23
C GLY A 475 25.23 19.83 51.32
N THR A 476 25.82 19.19 50.30
CA THR A 476 27.26 18.86 50.27
C THR A 476 27.97 19.32 49.01
N ARG A 477 27.30 19.31 47.86
CA ARG A 477 27.88 19.62 46.56
C ARG A 477 26.89 20.28 45.62
N TRP A 478 27.41 21.13 44.74
CA TRP A 478 26.69 21.65 43.59
C TRP A 478 26.72 20.64 42.45
N LYS A 479 25.58 20.43 41.79
CA LYS A 479 25.50 19.64 40.56
C LYS A 479 24.60 20.31 39.54
N CYS A 480 24.97 20.26 38.26
CA CYS A 480 24.06 20.58 37.19
C CYS A 480 22.81 19.69 37.30
N ILE A 481 21.64 20.31 37.22
CA ILE A 481 20.37 19.60 37.10
C ILE A 481 20.35 19.02 35.70
N ASN A 482 20.56 17.71 35.62
CA ASN A 482 20.42 16.94 34.40
C ASN A 482 19.09 16.19 34.43
N ARG A 483 18.44 16.12 33.27
CA ARG A 483 17.31 15.20 33.08
C ARG A 483 17.83 13.77 33.10
N SER A 484 17.14 12.89 33.81
CA SER A 484 17.47 11.47 33.89
C SER A 484 16.20 10.64 34.03
N CYS A 485 16.31 9.34 33.74
CA CYS A 485 15.22 8.37 33.78
C CYS A 485 15.24 7.52 35.05
N ASN A 486 15.51 8.14 36.19
CA ASN A 486 15.76 7.50 37.48
C ASN A 486 14.48 7.35 38.34
N GLN A 487 13.32 7.10 37.72
CA GLN A 487 12.06 6.85 38.43
C GLN A 487 11.61 5.40 38.34
#